data_AF-A0A5K0X3L6-F1
#
_entry.id   AF-A0A5K0X3L6-F1
#
_cell.length_a   1.000
_cell.length_b   1.000
_cell.length_c   1.000
_cell.angle_alpha   90.00
_cell.angle_beta   90.00
_cell.angle_gamma   90.00
#
_symmetry.space_group_name_H-M   'P 1'
#
loop_
_entity.id
_entity.type
_entity.pdbx_description
1 polymer ?
#
loop_
_entity_poly.entity_id
_entity_poly.type
_entity_poly.pdbx_seq_one_letter_code
_entity_poly.pdbx_strand_id
1 'polypeptide(L)'
;VNDWIEIAISCYPLCTTVGIATFTFEAIRSIGQEEQKLLLDLFKKRRSCMDDLSTSYPAGQMPSNVCCSEEMSSSVSDVMTFCKLMAVCVSYCWPEFNEEDWKFVVLQLHKWIEAAVVVMEEMTDNIDAISQSSSTDSFDMNVTKLKEAVESWNSFPIYIARIALLVFMFIYDLTELSEAKHTETLECLYAGEWGILRDRILESVLRLFFTTGLAESIASSLGEEAASVVALVWHAQTYFWDLVAGVSYYSPEHVRKAAIESIGLWGLSEGPIDSLYAILFSSKPVPSLQFTAYVFLSSASLSHLAIMEESDSLSENVSVDKESSHSQIDLPSEKPFALRDEISCIIEKSSLQTLEEDLGLDQ
;
A
#
# COMPACT_ATOMS: atom_id res chain seq x y z
N VAL A 1 26.23 -19.85 4.54
CA VAL A 1 25.71 -20.02 3.15
C VAL A 1 25.10 -18.72 2.65
N ASN A 2 24.38 -17.97 3.49
CA ASN A 2 23.79 -16.68 3.12
C ASN A 2 24.83 -15.64 2.69
N ASP A 3 25.95 -15.52 3.40
CA ASP A 3 27.00 -14.55 3.09
C ASP A 3 27.53 -14.71 1.64
N TRP A 4 27.68 -15.94 1.16
CA TRP A 4 28.13 -16.19 -0.23
C TRP A 4 27.08 -15.84 -1.27
N ILE A 5 25.79 -15.97 -0.93
CA ILE A 5 24.70 -15.58 -1.84
C ILE A 5 24.57 -14.07 -1.87
N GLU A 6 24.71 -13.39 -0.73
CA GLU A 6 24.74 -11.92 -0.72
C GLU A 6 25.90 -11.37 -1.56
N ILE A 7 27.08 -11.99 -1.47
CA ILE A 7 28.21 -11.66 -2.35
C ILE A 7 27.83 -11.90 -3.81
N ALA A 8 27.23 -13.04 -4.15
CA ALA A 8 26.81 -13.32 -5.52
C ALA A 8 25.80 -12.29 -6.04
N ILE A 9 24.77 -11.95 -5.25
CA ILE A 9 23.75 -10.94 -5.58
C ILE A 9 24.39 -9.58 -5.86
N SER A 10 25.41 -9.18 -5.09
CA SER A 10 26.10 -7.89 -5.26
C SER A 10 26.77 -7.71 -6.64
N CYS A 11 27.03 -8.80 -7.35
CA CYS A 11 27.58 -8.79 -8.71
C CYS A 11 26.53 -8.48 -9.82
N TYR A 12 25.26 -8.33 -9.44
CA TYR A 12 24.14 -8.10 -10.36
C TYR A 12 23.38 -6.84 -9.95
N PRO A 13 23.97 -5.65 -10.17
CA PRO A 13 23.34 -4.41 -9.73
C PRO A 13 22.08 -4.11 -10.55
N LEU A 14 21.08 -3.55 -9.88
CA LEU A 14 19.79 -3.17 -10.46
C LEU A 14 19.63 -1.66 -10.38
N CYS A 15 19.18 -1.02 -11.45
CA CYS A 15 18.84 0.40 -11.45
C CYS A 15 17.36 0.53 -11.12
N THR A 16 17.04 1.38 -10.15
CA THR A 16 15.67 1.67 -9.74
C THR A 16 15.45 3.18 -9.77
N THR A 17 14.54 3.65 -10.62
CA THR A 17 14.05 5.03 -10.59
C THR A 17 12.57 5.01 -10.27
N VAL A 18 12.17 5.75 -9.23
CA VAL A 18 10.78 5.87 -8.82
C VAL A 18 10.42 7.35 -8.78
N GLY A 19 9.35 7.72 -9.48
CA GLY A 19 8.82 9.07 -9.52
C GLY A 19 7.35 9.07 -9.93
N ILE A 20 6.72 10.24 -9.90
CA ILE A 20 5.30 10.42 -10.24
C ILE A 20 5.10 9.96 -11.70
N ALA A 21 4.38 8.85 -11.89
CA ALA A 21 4.13 8.19 -13.18
C ALA A 21 5.38 7.71 -13.95
N THR A 22 6.56 7.65 -13.31
CA THR A 22 7.78 7.12 -13.92
C THR A 22 8.39 6.05 -13.03
N PHE A 23 8.48 4.83 -13.56
CA PHE A 23 9.14 3.73 -12.89
C PHE A 23 10.14 3.09 -13.85
N THR A 24 11.37 2.88 -13.39
CA THR A 24 12.33 2.03 -14.11
C THR A 24 12.94 1.03 -13.15
N PHE A 25 12.95 -0.23 -13.57
CA PHE A 25 13.61 -1.32 -12.87
C PHE A 25 14.35 -2.17 -13.89
N GLU A 26 15.66 -1.99 -13.98
CA GLU A 26 16.43 -2.56 -15.08
C GLU A 26 17.76 -3.16 -14.61
N ALA A 27 18.16 -4.24 -15.28
CA ALA A 27 19.50 -4.79 -15.18
C ALA A 27 20.52 -3.79 -15.76
N ILE A 28 21.51 -3.39 -14.98
CA ILE A 28 22.50 -2.39 -15.39
C ILE A 28 23.47 -2.94 -16.46
N ARG A 29 23.63 -4.27 -16.53
CA ARG A 29 24.50 -4.93 -17.50
C ARG A 29 23.81 -6.12 -18.16
N SER A 30 24.28 -6.50 -19.33
CA SER A 30 23.98 -7.81 -19.91
C SER A 30 24.85 -8.89 -19.27
N ILE A 31 24.30 -10.09 -19.12
CA ILE A 31 25.03 -11.27 -18.64
C ILE A 31 25.01 -12.38 -19.69
N GLY A 32 26.04 -13.24 -19.70
CA GLY A 32 26.12 -14.37 -20.62
C GLY A 32 25.23 -15.54 -20.20
N GLN A 33 25.01 -16.49 -21.13
CA GLN A 33 24.16 -17.67 -20.89
C GLN A 33 24.64 -18.54 -19.71
N GLU A 34 25.95 -18.67 -19.51
CA GLU A 34 26.50 -19.44 -18.37
C GLU A 34 26.21 -18.74 -17.03
N GLU A 35 26.29 -17.41 -16.97
CA GLU A 35 25.90 -16.64 -15.77
C GLU A 35 24.40 -16.78 -15.48
N GLN A 36 23.57 -16.69 -16.52
CA GLN A 36 22.12 -16.88 -16.41
C GLN A 36 21.78 -18.25 -15.85
N LYS A 37 22.41 -19.30 -16.40
CA LYS A 37 22.22 -20.68 -15.95
C LYS A 37 22.61 -20.86 -14.47
N LEU A 38 23.76 -20.32 -14.05
CA LEU A 38 24.19 -20.39 -12.66
C LEU A 38 23.22 -19.66 -11.71
N LEU A 39 22.72 -18.49 -12.10
CA LEU A 39 21.72 -17.75 -11.33
C LEU A 39 20.40 -18.52 -11.21
N LEU A 40 19.92 -19.09 -12.30
CA LEU A 40 18.69 -19.89 -12.34
C LEU A 40 18.81 -21.17 -11.50
N ASP A 41 19.94 -21.87 -11.58
CA ASP A 41 20.21 -23.07 -10.78
C ASP A 41 20.24 -22.72 -9.28
N LEU A 42 20.84 -21.59 -8.92
CA LEU A 42 20.86 -21.09 -7.55
C LEU A 42 19.45 -20.76 -7.04
N PHE A 43 18.67 -20.04 -7.85
CA PHE A 43 17.28 -19.70 -7.56
C PHE A 43 16.42 -20.95 -7.35
N LYS A 44 16.47 -21.91 -8.28
CA LYS A 44 15.72 -23.17 -8.22
C LYS A 44 16.11 -24.00 -7.00
N LYS A 45 17.41 -24.08 -6.69
CA LYS A 45 17.89 -24.78 -5.49
C LYS A 45 17.38 -24.12 -4.21
N ARG A 46 17.31 -22.78 -4.16
CA ARG A 46 16.78 -22.06 -3.00
C ARG A 46 15.26 -22.18 -2.89
N ARG A 47 14.53 -22.17 -4.01
CA ARG A 47 13.10 -22.43 -4.07
C ARG A 47 12.74 -23.76 -3.40
N SER A 48 13.39 -24.86 -3.78
CA SER A 48 13.12 -26.18 -3.20
C SER A 48 13.30 -26.20 -1.68
N CYS A 49 14.30 -25.49 -1.16
CA CYS A 49 14.55 -25.38 0.28
C CYS A 49 13.43 -24.60 1.02
N MET A 50 12.76 -23.66 0.36
CA MET A 50 11.66 -22.86 0.92
C MET A 50 10.32 -23.61 0.87
N ASP A 51 10.08 -24.43 -0.16
CA ASP A 51 8.88 -25.27 -0.26
C ASP A 51 8.88 -26.38 0.83
N ASP A 52 10.05 -26.90 1.18
CA ASP A 52 10.22 -27.85 2.29
C ASP A 52 9.91 -27.21 3.66
N LEU A 53 10.14 -25.90 3.82
CA LEU A 53 9.72 -25.15 5.02
C LEU A 53 8.22 -24.83 5.02
N SER A 54 7.59 -24.71 3.84
CA SER A 54 6.18 -24.33 3.70
C SER A 54 5.24 -25.53 3.85
N THR A 55 5.70 -26.75 3.58
CA THR A 55 4.94 -27.99 3.75
C THR A 55 4.77 -28.43 5.22
N SER A 56 5.47 -27.78 6.15
CA SER A 56 5.29 -28.00 7.59
C SER A 56 4.21 -27.10 8.21
N TYR A 57 3.66 -26.13 7.47
CA TYR A 57 2.60 -25.23 7.93
C TYR A 57 1.40 -25.25 6.98
N PRO A 58 0.17 -25.54 7.46
CA PRO A 58 -1.01 -25.61 6.60
C PRO A 58 -1.36 -24.24 5.99
N ALA A 59 -1.85 -24.27 4.75
CA ALA A 59 -2.29 -23.10 4.02
C ALA A 59 -3.32 -22.28 4.84
N GLY A 60 -3.00 -21.00 5.07
CA GLY A 60 -3.80 -20.09 5.89
C GLY A 60 -3.13 -19.66 7.20
N GLN A 61 -2.01 -20.29 7.58
CA GLN A 61 -1.14 -19.80 8.65
C GLN A 61 0.27 -19.62 8.10
N MET A 62 0.52 -18.48 7.45
CA MET A 62 1.81 -17.85 7.73
C MET A 62 1.80 -17.59 9.23
N PRO A 63 2.74 -18.11 10.03
CA PRO A 63 2.66 -17.86 11.44
C PRO A 63 2.92 -16.37 11.61
N SER A 64 1.88 -15.61 11.97
CA SER A 64 2.02 -14.25 12.49
C SER A 64 3.00 -14.19 13.67
N ASN A 65 3.33 -15.37 14.24
CA ASN A 65 4.31 -15.61 15.29
C ASN A 65 5.70 -16.11 14.84
N VAL A 66 6.10 -16.12 13.56
CA VAL A 66 7.52 -16.32 13.18
C VAL A 66 8.35 -15.05 13.46
N CYS A 67 8.13 -14.34 14.57
CA CYS A 67 8.90 -13.12 14.90
C CYS A 67 9.42 -13.03 16.34
N CYS A 68 9.11 -13.96 17.25
CA CYS A 68 9.56 -13.91 18.65
C CYS A 68 10.43 -15.11 19.14
N SER A 69 11.70 -15.26 18.70
CA SER A 69 12.76 -16.10 19.35
C SER A 69 14.12 -16.03 18.64
N GLU A 70 15.25 -16.33 19.30
CA GLU A 70 16.62 -16.16 18.76
C GLU A 70 16.96 -16.99 17.48
N GLU A 71 16.14 -18.00 17.13
CA GLU A 71 16.21 -18.71 15.84
C GLU A 71 15.65 -17.88 14.65
N MET A 72 15.07 -16.70 14.90
CA MET A 72 14.47 -15.81 13.89
C MET A 72 15.48 -15.02 13.06
N SER A 73 16.67 -14.75 13.59
CA SER A 73 17.66 -13.93 12.87
C SER A 73 18.11 -14.60 11.58
N SER A 74 18.17 -15.93 11.55
CA SER A 74 18.52 -16.67 10.33
C SER A 74 17.37 -16.69 9.34
N SER A 75 16.11 -16.89 9.79
CA SER A 75 14.95 -16.99 8.90
C SER A 75 14.63 -15.66 8.21
N VAL A 76 14.73 -14.55 8.92
CA VAL A 76 14.54 -13.18 8.39
C VAL A 76 15.61 -12.85 7.34
N SER A 77 16.87 -13.15 7.64
CA SER A 77 18.00 -12.99 6.71
C SER A 77 17.87 -13.89 5.48
N ASP A 78 17.41 -15.14 5.66
CA ASP A 78 17.17 -16.10 4.58
C ASP A 78 16.08 -15.60 3.62
N VAL A 79 14.94 -15.13 4.14
CA VAL A 79 13.83 -14.60 3.33
C VAL A 79 14.28 -13.34 2.57
N MET A 80 14.97 -12.42 3.24
CA MET A 80 15.48 -11.20 2.60
C MET A 80 16.50 -11.54 1.48
N THR A 81 17.41 -12.47 1.74
CA THR A 81 18.39 -12.93 0.75
C THR A 81 17.70 -13.57 -0.44
N PHE A 82 16.68 -14.39 -0.21
CA PHE A 82 15.90 -15.02 -1.27
C PHE A 82 15.10 -13.99 -2.07
N CYS A 83 14.50 -13.00 -1.41
CA CYS A 83 13.78 -11.91 -2.06
C CYS A 83 14.68 -11.12 -3.03
N LYS A 84 15.89 -10.76 -2.59
CA LYS A 84 16.90 -10.12 -3.43
C LYS A 84 17.36 -11.02 -4.58
N LEU A 85 17.57 -12.32 -4.33
CA LEU A 85 17.94 -13.28 -5.37
C LEU A 85 16.85 -13.39 -6.44
N MET A 86 15.58 -13.43 -6.03
CA MET A 86 14.44 -13.47 -6.94
C MET A 86 14.38 -12.21 -7.80
N ALA A 87 14.58 -11.03 -7.21
CA ALA A 87 14.65 -9.77 -7.95
C ALA A 87 15.76 -9.78 -9.01
N VAL A 88 16.95 -10.26 -8.66
CA VAL A 88 18.06 -10.44 -9.62
C VAL A 88 17.68 -11.42 -10.73
N CYS A 89 17.14 -12.59 -10.39
CA CYS A 89 16.81 -13.62 -11.37
C CYS A 89 15.71 -13.18 -12.33
N VAL A 90 14.68 -12.50 -11.83
CA VAL A 90 13.63 -11.92 -12.70
C VAL A 90 14.24 -10.86 -13.62
N SER A 91 15.08 -9.96 -13.11
CA SER A 91 15.64 -8.88 -13.95
C SER A 91 16.58 -9.40 -15.05
N TYR A 92 17.41 -10.38 -14.73
CA TYR A 92 18.52 -10.83 -15.60
C TYR A 92 18.21 -12.10 -16.39
N CYS A 93 17.27 -12.92 -15.92
CA CYS A 93 17.03 -14.26 -16.44
C CYS A 93 15.55 -14.54 -16.81
N TRP A 94 14.66 -13.54 -16.77
CA TRP A 94 13.24 -13.75 -17.12
C TRP A 94 12.99 -14.46 -18.46
N PRO A 95 13.80 -14.30 -19.54
CA PRO A 95 13.51 -14.99 -20.80
C PRO A 95 13.65 -16.52 -20.71
N GLU A 96 14.36 -17.01 -19.69
CA GLU A 96 14.63 -18.43 -19.49
C GLU A 96 13.68 -19.06 -18.46
N PHE A 97 12.72 -18.29 -17.94
CA PHE A 97 11.74 -18.79 -16.96
C PHE A 97 10.69 -19.66 -17.65
N ASN A 98 10.42 -20.82 -17.06
CA ASN A 98 9.29 -21.65 -17.46
C ASN A 98 8.00 -21.25 -16.71
N GLU A 99 6.88 -21.92 -17.00
CA GLU A 99 5.60 -21.67 -16.35
C GLU A 99 5.65 -21.83 -14.82
N GLU A 100 6.35 -22.85 -14.30
CA GLU A 100 6.48 -23.08 -12.86
C GLU A 100 7.29 -21.98 -12.17
N ASP A 101 8.33 -21.49 -12.82
CA ASP A 101 9.18 -20.41 -12.33
C ASP A 101 8.37 -19.12 -12.21
N TRP A 102 7.59 -18.77 -13.23
CA TRP A 102 6.69 -17.62 -13.20
C TRP A 102 5.59 -17.76 -12.16
N LYS A 103 4.91 -18.91 -12.12
CA LYS A 103 3.87 -19.18 -11.12
C LYS A 103 4.40 -19.02 -9.70
N PHE A 104 5.59 -19.55 -9.42
CA PHE A 104 6.22 -19.41 -8.12
C PHE A 104 6.51 -17.93 -7.80
N VAL A 105 7.14 -17.19 -8.72
CA VAL A 105 7.50 -15.78 -8.50
C VAL A 105 6.25 -14.97 -8.16
N VAL A 106 5.21 -15.03 -8.99
CA VAL A 106 4.03 -14.18 -8.78
C VAL A 106 3.30 -14.55 -7.48
N LEU A 107 3.18 -15.85 -7.15
CA LEU A 107 2.60 -16.28 -5.89
C LEU A 107 3.38 -15.74 -4.68
N GLN A 108 4.70 -15.66 -4.80
CA GLN A 108 5.55 -15.18 -3.72
C GLN A 108 5.53 -13.66 -3.57
N LEU A 109 5.44 -12.93 -4.69
CA LEU A 109 5.17 -11.49 -4.68
C LEU A 109 3.87 -11.17 -3.95
N HIS A 110 2.79 -11.87 -4.30
CA HIS A 110 1.49 -11.70 -3.66
C HIS A 110 1.58 -11.96 -2.15
N LYS A 111 2.19 -13.06 -1.70
CA LYS A 111 2.35 -13.35 -0.27
C LYS A 111 3.14 -12.29 0.48
N TRP A 112 4.20 -11.75 -0.11
CA TRP A 112 5.03 -10.74 0.55
C TRP A 112 4.33 -9.38 0.63
N ILE A 113 3.59 -8.99 -0.40
CA ILE A 113 2.76 -7.78 -0.38
C ILE A 113 1.64 -7.95 0.65
N GLU A 114 0.97 -9.11 0.68
CA GLU A 114 -0.12 -9.34 1.63
C GLU A 114 0.36 -9.42 3.08
N ALA A 115 1.58 -9.89 3.33
CA ALA A 115 2.17 -9.81 4.66
C ALA A 115 2.36 -8.37 5.13
N ALA A 116 2.67 -7.43 4.23
CA ALA A 116 2.70 -6.00 4.55
C ALA A 116 1.30 -5.42 4.77
N VAL A 117 0.30 -5.86 3.99
CA VAL A 117 -1.10 -5.48 4.17
C VAL A 117 -1.57 -5.83 5.58
N VAL A 118 -1.36 -7.08 6.02
CA VAL A 118 -1.78 -7.53 7.35
C VAL A 118 -1.19 -6.65 8.46
N VAL A 119 0.10 -6.30 8.38
CA VAL A 119 0.73 -5.41 9.37
C VAL A 119 0.12 -4.01 9.35
N MET A 120 -0.16 -3.47 8.17
CA MET A 120 -0.78 -2.14 8.04
C MET A 120 -2.23 -2.12 8.53
N GLU A 121 -2.98 -3.18 8.27
CA GLU A 121 -4.37 -3.31 8.72
C GLU A 121 -4.45 -3.47 10.24
N GLU A 122 -3.63 -4.36 10.83
CA GLU A 122 -3.53 -4.50 12.28
C GLU A 122 -3.14 -3.18 12.95
N MET A 123 -2.22 -2.43 12.34
CA MET A 123 -1.83 -1.11 12.81
C MET A 123 -3.01 -0.13 12.76
N THR A 124 -3.78 -0.14 11.67
CA THR A 124 -4.96 0.74 11.49
C THR A 124 -6.06 0.40 12.49
N ASP A 125 -6.37 -0.90 12.67
CA ASP A 125 -7.33 -1.39 13.67
C ASP A 125 -6.93 -0.99 15.09
N ASN A 126 -5.64 -1.05 15.43
CA ASN A 126 -5.14 -0.64 16.74
C ASN A 126 -5.30 0.87 16.97
N ILE A 127 -5.05 1.70 15.95
CA ILE A 127 -5.27 3.15 16.02
C ILE A 127 -6.77 3.44 16.21
N ASP A 128 -7.63 2.74 15.48
CA ASP A 128 -9.09 2.87 15.59
C ASP A 128 -9.59 2.51 16.99
N ALA A 129 -9.10 1.41 17.56
CA ALA A 129 -9.44 1.02 18.93
C ALA A 129 -8.97 2.06 19.98
N ILE A 130 -7.79 2.67 19.78
CA ILE A 130 -7.32 3.78 20.63
C ILE A 130 -8.24 4.98 20.48
N SER A 131 -8.63 5.33 19.25
CA SER A 131 -9.53 6.46 19.00
C SER A 131 -10.91 6.25 19.65
N GLN A 132 -11.51 5.07 19.50
CA GLN A 132 -12.82 4.75 20.09
C GLN A 132 -12.79 4.70 21.63
N SER A 133 -11.65 4.34 22.23
CA SER A 133 -11.48 4.31 23.70
C SER A 133 -11.11 5.66 24.32
N SER A 134 -10.88 6.69 23.49
CA SER A 134 -10.39 8.01 23.91
C SER A 134 -11.32 8.76 24.88
N SER A 135 -12.61 8.42 24.93
CA SER A 135 -13.61 9.11 25.77
C SER A 135 -13.32 9.10 27.28
N THR A 136 -12.44 8.21 27.76
CA THR A 136 -12.06 8.11 29.19
C THR A 136 -10.69 8.69 29.52
N ASP A 137 -9.86 8.94 28.52
CA ASP A 137 -8.43 9.20 28.69
C ASP A 137 -8.09 10.66 28.34
N SER A 138 -7.02 11.21 28.93
CA SER A 138 -6.54 12.53 28.53
C SER A 138 -5.94 12.48 27.12
N PHE A 139 -5.99 13.60 26.40
CA PHE A 139 -5.34 13.75 25.10
C PHE A 139 -3.88 13.26 25.09
N ASP A 140 -3.07 13.70 26.06
CA ASP A 140 -1.66 13.28 26.20
C ASP A 140 -1.50 11.76 26.36
N MET A 141 -2.45 11.10 27.04
CA MET A 141 -2.43 9.66 27.24
C MET A 141 -2.76 8.92 25.94
N ASN A 142 -3.74 9.41 25.17
CA ASN A 142 -4.08 8.84 23.85
C ASN A 142 -2.93 8.99 22.86
N VAL A 143 -2.29 10.16 22.80
CA VAL A 143 -1.11 10.40 21.95
C VAL A 143 0.05 9.50 22.37
N THR A 144 0.25 9.25 23.66
CA THR A 144 1.31 8.34 24.14
C THR A 144 1.03 6.89 23.72
N LYS A 145 -0.20 6.40 23.90
CA LYS A 145 -0.62 5.07 23.43
C LYS A 145 -0.44 4.92 21.91
N LEU A 146 -0.77 5.96 21.16
CA LEU A 146 -0.58 5.99 19.72
C LEU A 146 0.90 5.86 19.35
N LYS A 147 1.78 6.65 19.98
CA LYS A 147 3.23 6.56 19.78
C LYS A 147 3.74 5.14 20.07
N GLU A 148 3.32 4.52 21.17
CA GLU A 148 3.70 3.14 21.51
C GLU A 148 3.21 2.11 20.48
N ALA A 149 1.97 2.24 20.00
CA ALA A 149 1.42 1.38 18.96
C ALA A 149 2.24 1.50 17.66
N VAL A 150 2.57 2.72 17.26
CA VAL A 150 3.28 3.00 16.01
C VAL A 150 4.76 2.62 16.13
N GLU A 151 5.39 2.72 17.30
CA GLU A 151 6.80 2.33 17.49
C GLU A 151 7.01 0.82 17.60
N SER A 152 6.01 0.09 18.10
CA SER A 152 6.12 -1.36 18.36
C SER A 152 5.86 -2.24 17.13
N TRP A 153 5.41 -1.66 16.01
CA TRP A 153 5.08 -2.42 14.81
C TRP A 153 6.31 -3.02 14.11
N ASN A 154 6.12 -4.18 13.48
CA ASN A 154 7.18 -4.88 12.76
C ASN A 154 7.31 -4.35 11.32
N SER A 155 8.35 -3.56 11.05
CA SER A 155 8.63 -3.04 9.69
C SER A 155 9.22 -4.07 8.72
N PHE A 156 9.53 -5.30 9.15
CA PHE A 156 10.17 -6.30 8.30
C PHE A 156 9.36 -6.66 7.03
N PRO A 157 8.04 -6.91 7.10
CA PRO A 157 7.23 -7.18 5.92
C PRO A 157 7.24 -6.03 4.90
N ILE A 158 7.31 -4.77 5.35
CA ILE A 158 7.43 -3.58 4.47
C ILE A 158 8.71 -3.64 3.65
N TYR A 159 9.84 -4.05 4.24
CA TYR A 159 11.11 -4.17 3.50
C TYR A 159 11.09 -5.25 2.42
N ILE A 160 10.42 -6.38 2.67
CA ILE A 160 10.25 -7.44 1.68
C ILE A 160 9.25 -6.99 0.60
N ALA A 161 8.10 -6.44 1.01
CA ALA A 161 7.09 -5.93 0.11
C ALA A 161 7.66 -4.86 -0.83
N ARG A 162 8.57 -4.01 -0.37
CA ARG A 162 9.29 -3.07 -1.22
C ARG A 162 9.98 -3.74 -2.41
N ILE A 163 10.72 -4.82 -2.18
CA ILE A 163 11.38 -5.57 -3.27
C ILE A 163 10.32 -6.28 -4.12
N ALA A 164 9.26 -6.81 -3.49
CA ALA A 164 8.16 -7.44 -4.21
C ALA A 164 7.47 -6.47 -5.19
N LEU A 165 7.18 -5.24 -4.76
CA LEU A 165 6.58 -4.21 -5.60
C LEU A 165 7.48 -3.83 -6.77
N LEU A 166 8.80 -3.74 -6.55
CA LEU A 166 9.76 -3.48 -7.63
C LEU A 166 9.71 -4.56 -8.71
N VAL A 167 9.73 -5.83 -8.28
CA VAL A 167 9.66 -6.98 -9.20
C VAL A 167 8.29 -7.06 -9.86
N PHE A 168 7.21 -6.79 -9.12
CA PHE A 168 5.85 -6.78 -9.66
C PHE A 168 5.70 -5.71 -10.75
N MET A 169 6.16 -4.49 -10.51
CA MET A 169 6.14 -3.41 -11.51
C MET A 169 6.94 -3.78 -12.75
N PHE A 170 8.12 -4.39 -12.59
CA PHE A 170 8.88 -4.89 -13.74
C PHE A 170 8.11 -5.93 -14.56
N ILE A 171 7.46 -6.90 -13.89
CA ILE A 171 6.63 -7.90 -14.59
C ILE A 171 5.44 -7.22 -15.26
N TYR A 172 4.81 -6.25 -14.60
CA TYR A 172 3.69 -5.48 -15.13
C TYR A 172 4.09 -4.74 -16.42
N ASP A 173 5.21 -4.01 -16.41
CA ASP A 173 5.76 -3.33 -17.58
C ASP A 173 6.14 -4.31 -18.71
N LEU A 174 6.73 -5.46 -18.37
CA LEU A 174 7.02 -6.52 -19.34
C LEU A 174 5.74 -7.05 -20.01
N THR A 175 4.66 -7.23 -19.25
CA THR A 175 3.38 -7.71 -19.79
C THR A 175 2.72 -6.69 -20.71
N GLU A 176 2.67 -5.42 -20.30
CA GLU A 176 2.13 -4.35 -21.16
C GLU A 176 2.95 -4.19 -22.46
N LEU A 177 4.29 -4.29 -22.38
CA LEU A 177 5.16 -4.22 -23.55
C LEU A 177 4.99 -5.42 -24.50
N SER A 178 4.70 -6.60 -23.94
CA SER A 178 4.51 -7.84 -24.71
C SER A 178 3.17 -7.90 -25.41
N GLU A 179 2.11 -7.36 -24.80
CA GLU A 179 0.82 -7.16 -25.47
C GLU A 179 0.98 -6.33 -26.76
N ALA A 180 1.97 -5.44 -26.80
CA ALA A 180 2.31 -4.66 -27.98
C ALA A 180 3.22 -5.38 -29.00
N LYS A 181 3.96 -6.45 -28.62
CA LYS A 181 5.04 -7.05 -29.43
C LYS A 181 4.95 -8.57 -29.67
N HIS A 182 3.98 -9.27 -29.09
CA HIS A 182 3.75 -10.73 -29.22
C HIS A 182 5.02 -11.58 -29.02
N THR A 183 5.56 -11.54 -27.80
CA THR A 183 6.72 -12.35 -27.41
C THR A 183 6.28 -13.72 -26.87
N GLU A 184 6.64 -14.81 -27.56
CA GLU A 184 6.31 -16.21 -27.18
C GLU A 184 6.72 -16.55 -25.73
N THR A 185 7.79 -15.95 -25.22
CA THR A 185 8.34 -16.21 -23.88
C THR A 185 7.41 -15.77 -22.74
N LEU A 186 6.54 -14.78 -22.97
CA LEU A 186 5.57 -14.29 -21.98
C LEU A 186 4.22 -15.01 -22.10
N GLU A 187 4.02 -15.84 -23.12
CA GLU A 187 2.84 -16.70 -23.22
C GLU A 187 2.73 -17.65 -22.03
N CYS A 188 3.85 -18.08 -21.44
CA CYS A 188 3.87 -18.85 -20.19
C CYS A 188 3.23 -18.11 -19.01
N LEU A 189 3.40 -16.78 -18.95
CA LEU A 189 2.80 -15.94 -17.91
C LEU A 189 1.28 -15.77 -18.17
N TYR A 190 0.88 -15.59 -19.43
CA TYR A 190 -0.53 -15.48 -19.84
C TYR A 190 -1.31 -16.80 -19.82
N ALA A 191 -0.65 -17.94 -20.01
CA ALA A 191 -1.26 -19.27 -19.98
C ALA A 191 -1.73 -19.65 -18.56
N GLY A 192 -1.21 -18.99 -17.52
CA GLY A 192 -1.62 -19.16 -16.14
C GLY A 192 -2.76 -18.26 -15.69
N GLU A 193 -3.02 -18.25 -14.38
CA GLU A 193 -4.00 -17.38 -13.71
C GLU A 193 -3.47 -15.95 -13.48
N TRP A 194 -2.55 -15.47 -14.33
CA TRP A 194 -1.87 -14.17 -14.14
C TRP A 194 -2.85 -13.02 -13.99
N GLY A 195 -3.90 -12.92 -14.83
CA GLY A 195 -4.87 -11.84 -14.73
C GLY A 195 -5.56 -11.78 -13.36
N ILE A 196 -5.95 -12.93 -12.81
CA ILE A 196 -6.59 -13.03 -11.49
C ILE A 196 -5.59 -12.66 -10.39
N LEU A 197 -4.37 -13.18 -10.47
CA LEU A 197 -3.36 -12.95 -9.44
C LEU A 197 -2.81 -11.53 -9.48
N ARG A 198 -2.69 -10.93 -10.67
CA ARG A 198 -2.38 -9.51 -10.87
C ARG A 198 -3.45 -8.65 -10.21
N ASP A 199 -4.74 -8.91 -10.48
CA ASP A 199 -5.82 -8.14 -9.89
C ASP A 199 -5.80 -8.24 -8.35
N ARG A 200 -5.55 -9.43 -7.79
CA ARG A 200 -5.35 -9.61 -6.34
C ARG A 200 -4.17 -8.82 -5.78
N ILE A 201 -3.02 -8.83 -6.47
CA ILE A 201 -1.86 -8.03 -6.04
C ILE A 201 -2.21 -6.54 -6.07
N LEU A 202 -2.89 -6.06 -7.10
CA LEU A 202 -3.33 -4.67 -7.20
C LEU A 202 -4.34 -4.30 -6.09
N GLU A 203 -5.26 -5.20 -5.73
CA GLU A 203 -6.16 -5.03 -4.59
C GLU A 203 -5.37 -4.93 -3.27
N SER A 204 -4.40 -5.82 -3.03
CA SER A 204 -3.51 -5.76 -1.86
C SER A 204 -2.75 -4.43 -1.78
N VAL A 205 -2.25 -3.93 -2.92
CA VAL A 205 -1.57 -2.63 -2.95
C VAL A 205 -2.54 -1.48 -2.68
N LEU A 206 -3.75 -1.52 -3.21
CA LEU A 206 -4.77 -0.52 -2.90
C LEU A 206 -5.15 -0.55 -1.41
N ARG A 207 -5.17 -1.72 -0.77
CA ARG A 207 -5.35 -1.83 0.69
C ARG A 207 -4.20 -1.15 1.44
N LEU A 208 -2.94 -1.34 1.04
CA LEU A 208 -1.80 -0.58 1.60
C LEU A 208 -1.97 0.94 1.43
N PHE A 209 -2.43 1.36 0.24
CA PHE A 209 -2.66 2.77 -0.05
C PHE A 209 -3.74 3.37 0.87
N PHE A 210 -4.92 2.74 0.96
CA PHE A 210 -6.02 3.23 1.79
C PHE A 210 -5.74 3.14 3.30
N THR A 211 -5.07 2.07 3.76
CA THR A 211 -4.70 1.93 5.19
C THR A 211 -3.80 3.06 5.68
N THR A 212 -2.89 3.53 4.82
CA THR A 212 -2.03 4.69 5.14
C THR A 212 -2.85 5.93 5.46
N GLY A 213 -3.84 6.23 4.61
CA GLY A 213 -4.74 7.37 4.81
C GLY A 213 -5.73 7.18 5.95
N LEU A 214 -6.27 5.97 6.11
CA LEU A 214 -7.22 5.64 7.19
C LEU A 214 -6.55 5.83 8.55
N ALA A 215 -5.37 5.27 8.73
CA ALA A 215 -4.62 5.41 9.98
C ALA A 215 -4.38 6.88 10.34
N GLU A 216 -4.06 7.73 9.35
CA GLU A 216 -3.87 9.17 9.56
C GLU A 216 -5.20 9.90 9.81
N SER A 217 -6.28 9.56 9.09
CA SER A 217 -7.62 10.14 9.31
C SER A 217 -8.15 9.83 10.71
N ILE A 218 -8.08 8.57 11.11
CA ILE A 218 -8.52 8.11 12.42
C ILE A 218 -7.71 8.81 13.51
N ALA A 219 -6.39 8.92 13.34
CA ALA A 219 -5.56 9.65 14.29
C ALA A 219 -5.88 11.16 14.32
N SER A 220 -6.33 11.75 13.22
CA SER A 220 -6.74 13.17 13.18
C SER A 220 -7.94 13.46 14.06
N SER A 221 -8.85 12.50 14.25
CA SER A 221 -9.98 12.62 15.20
C SER A 221 -9.52 12.80 16.65
N LEU A 222 -8.31 12.33 16.99
CA LEU A 222 -7.68 12.53 18.29
C LEU A 222 -6.97 13.88 18.39
N GLY A 223 -6.55 14.47 17.27
CA GLY A 223 -5.97 15.81 17.14
C GLY A 223 -4.79 15.86 16.16
N GLU A 224 -4.38 17.08 15.76
CA GLU A 224 -3.30 17.30 14.78
C GLU A 224 -1.96 16.63 15.19
N GLU A 225 -1.63 16.60 16.49
CA GLU A 225 -0.41 15.92 16.96
C GLU A 225 -0.46 14.41 16.72
N ALA A 226 -1.62 13.79 16.95
CA ALA A 226 -1.81 12.36 16.74
C ALA A 226 -1.68 11.99 15.26
N ALA A 227 -2.32 12.75 14.37
CA ALA A 227 -2.12 12.61 12.93
C ALA A 227 -0.64 12.78 12.53
N SER A 228 0.06 13.78 13.09
CA SER A 228 1.48 13.98 12.80
C SER A 228 2.38 12.84 13.26
N VAL A 229 2.05 12.15 14.35
CA VAL A 229 2.79 10.95 14.81
C VAL A 229 2.70 9.83 13.78
N VAL A 230 1.48 9.57 13.29
CA VAL A 230 1.23 8.54 12.28
C VAL A 230 1.90 8.91 10.95
N ALA A 231 1.74 10.14 10.49
CA ALA A 231 2.35 10.66 9.28
C ALA A 231 3.89 10.56 9.28
N LEU A 232 4.53 10.77 10.44
CA LEU A 232 5.98 10.65 10.60
C LEU A 232 6.52 9.25 10.28
N VAL A 233 5.75 8.21 10.62
CA VAL A 233 6.15 6.82 10.38
C VAL A 233 6.02 6.44 8.92
N TRP A 234 5.02 6.97 8.22
CA TRP A 234 4.93 6.84 6.78
C TRP A 234 6.08 7.56 6.09
N HIS A 235 6.37 8.79 6.51
CA HIS A 235 7.44 9.60 5.92
C HIS A 235 8.81 8.93 6.02
N ALA A 236 9.09 8.20 7.11
CA ALA A 236 10.33 7.44 7.28
C ALA A 236 10.54 6.36 6.18
N GLN A 237 9.47 5.92 5.51
CA GLN A 237 9.48 4.91 4.45
C GLN A 237 9.00 5.47 3.11
N THR A 238 9.27 6.74 2.82
CA THR A 238 8.80 7.45 1.60
C THR A 238 8.98 6.63 0.31
N TYR A 239 10.14 5.99 0.12
CA TYR A 239 10.39 5.18 -1.09
C TYR A 239 9.43 3.98 -1.25
N PHE A 240 9.02 3.34 -0.15
CA PHE A 240 8.02 2.27 -0.20
C PHE A 240 6.66 2.84 -0.62
N TRP A 241 6.28 3.99 -0.07
CA TRP A 241 5.01 4.64 -0.40
C TRP A 241 4.98 5.21 -1.81
N ASP A 242 6.11 5.63 -2.37
CA ASP A 242 6.21 5.98 -3.79
C ASP A 242 5.90 4.78 -4.68
N LEU A 243 6.37 3.58 -4.31
CA LEU A 243 6.05 2.34 -5.04
C LEU A 243 4.56 1.98 -4.92
N VAL A 244 4.00 2.05 -3.71
CA VAL A 244 2.56 1.83 -3.49
C VAL A 244 1.74 2.80 -4.33
N ALA A 245 2.05 4.10 -4.27
CA ALA A 245 1.38 5.14 -5.06
C ALA A 245 1.46 4.88 -6.57
N GLY A 246 2.65 4.51 -7.06
CA GLY A 246 2.88 4.21 -8.47
C GLY A 246 2.06 3.02 -8.95
N VAL A 247 2.07 1.92 -8.21
CA VAL A 247 1.28 0.73 -8.54
C VAL A 247 -0.23 1.03 -8.45
N SER A 248 -0.68 1.73 -7.40
CA SER A 248 -2.09 2.12 -7.23
C SER A 248 -2.60 3.02 -8.36
N TYR A 249 -1.75 3.91 -8.89
CA TYR A 249 -2.10 4.78 -10.01
C TYR A 249 -2.48 3.98 -11.27
N TYR A 250 -1.79 2.87 -11.54
CA TYR A 250 -2.04 2.01 -12.70
C TYR A 250 -3.18 1.01 -12.50
N SER A 251 -3.79 0.94 -11.31
CA SER A 251 -4.86 -0.02 -11.02
C SER A 251 -6.11 0.20 -11.90
N PRO A 252 -6.63 -0.85 -12.57
CA PRO A 252 -7.86 -0.79 -13.35
C PRO A 252 -9.07 -0.33 -12.53
N GLU A 253 -10.08 0.24 -13.20
CA GLU A 253 -11.27 0.78 -12.53
C GLU A 253 -12.03 -0.27 -11.69
N HIS A 254 -12.14 -1.51 -12.16
CA HIS A 254 -12.84 -2.57 -11.41
C HIS A 254 -12.11 -2.92 -10.11
N VAL A 255 -10.77 -2.99 -10.14
CA VAL A 255 -9.93 -3.23 -8.96
C VAL A 255 -10.04 -2.07 -7.97
N ARG A 256 -10.00 -0.82 -8.47
CA ARG A 256 -10.17 0.38 -7.64
C ARG A 256 -11.53 0.39 -6.94
N LYS A 257 -12.61 0.09 -7.65
CA LYS A 257 -13.96 -0.01 -7.06
C LYS A 257 -14.05 -1.09 -6.00
N ALA A 258 -13.52 -2.29 -6.28
CA ALA A 258 -13.51 -3.38 -5.31
C ALA A 258 -12.75 -3.00 -4.02
N ALA A 259 -11.61 -2.32 -4.15
CA ALA A 259 -10.86 -1.85 -2.98
C ALA A 259 -11.64 -0.81 -2.17
N ILE A 260 -12.25 0.19 -2.83
CA ILE A 260 -13.06 1.21 -2.15
C ILE A 260 -14.24 0.58 -1.41
N GLU A 261 -14.94 -0.35 -2.05
CA GLU A 261 -16.06 -1.09 -1.44
C GLU A 261 -15.59 -1.92 -0.23
N SER A 262 -14.45 -2.61 -0.37
CA SER A 262 -13.85 -3.39 0.72
C SER A 262 -13.51 -2.51 1.93
N ILE A 263 -12.95 -1.32 1.70
CA ILE A 263 -12.64 -0.37 2.78
C ILE A 263 -13.92 0.13 3.44
N GLY A 264 -14.95 0.48 2.65
CA GLY A 264 -16.25 0.90 3.20
C GLY A 264 -16.96 -0.18 4.01
N LEU A 265 -16.65 -1.46 3.78
CA LEU A 265 -17.20 -2.59 4.52
C LEU A 265 -16.36 -3.03 5.73
N TRP A 266 -15.19 -2.44 5.93
CA TRP A 266 -14.29 -2.81 7.03
C TRP A 266 -14.88 -2.45 8.41
N GLY A 267 -15.62 -1.35 8.50
CA GLY A 267 -16.30 -0.94 9.74
C GLY A 267 -15.41 -0.19 10.72
N LEU A 268 -14.36 0.47 10.22
CA LEU A 268 -13.56 1.47 10.95
C LEU A 268 -14.37 2.75 11.16
N SER A 269 -13.86 3.65 12.02
CA SER A 269 -14.51 4.95 12.27
C SER A 269 -14.46 5.90 11.06
N GLU A 270 -13.51 5.70 10.15
CA GLU A 270 -13.26 6.54 8.98
C GLU A 270 -13.40 5.73 7.68
N GLY A 271 -13.80 6.40 6.60
CA GLY A 271 -14.09 5.78 5.31
C GLY A 271 -12.98 5.94 4.26
N PRO A 272 -13.23 5.42 3.04
CA PRO A 272 -12.28 5.53 1.92
C PRO A 272 -12.10 6.98 1.43
N ILE A 273 -13.09 7.86 1.62
CA ILE A 273 -12.96 9.29 1.26
C ILE A 273 -12.07 10.01 2.26
N ASP A 274 -12.27 9.79 3.56
CA ASP A 274 -11.46 10.40 4.62
C ASP A 274 -10.00 9.98 4.51
N SER A 275 -9.77 8.70 4.19
CA SER A 275 -8.44 8.18 3.85
C SER A 275 -7.75 8.98 2.73
N LEU A 276 -8.46 9.26 1.63
CA LEU A 276 -7.92 10.02 0.51
C LEU A 276 -7.63 11.48 0.89
N TYR A 277 -8.49 12.09 1.72
CA TYR A 277 -8.29 13.44 2.22
C TYR A 277 -7.11 13.54 3.19
N ALA A 278 -6.97 12.58 4.11
CA ALA A 278 -5.81 12.48 4.99
C ALA A 278 -4.50 12.37 4.20
N ILE A 279 -4.45 11.55 3.15
CA ILE A 279 -3.28 11.46 2.27
C ILE A 279 -3.01 12.82 1.58
N LEU A 280 -4.06 13.46 1.05
CA LEU A 280 -3.92 14.70 0.29
C LEU A 280 -3.42 15.86 1.16
N PHE A 281 -3.88 15.94 2.40
CA PHE A 281 -3.60 17.03 3.34
C PHE A 281 -2.67 16.64 4.49
N SER A 282 -1.92 15.54 4.33
CA SER A 282 -1.00 15.06 5.35
C SER A 282 0.01 16.11 5.80
N SER A 283 0.30 16.14 7.10
CA SER A 283 1.34 17.00 7.69
C SER A 283 2.77 16.62 7.26
N LYS A 284 2.95 15.40 6.72
CA LYS A 284 4.21 14.88 6.18
C LYS A 284 3.98 14.36 4.75
N PRO A 285 3.78 15.26 3.79
CA PRO A 285 3.33 14.89 2.46
C PRO A 285 4.33 13.98 1.73
N VAL A 286 3.80 12.94 1.09
CA VAL A 286 4.51 12.12 0.09
C VAL A 286 3.90 12.46 -1.27
N PRO A 287 4.64 13.16 -2.16
CA PRO A 287 4.07 13.71 -3.40
C PRO A 287 3.37 12.69 -4.29
N SER A 288 3.92 11.47 -4.41
CA SER A 288 3.32 10.42 -5.22
C SER A 288 1.99 9.94 -4.64
N LEU A 289 1.90 9.77 -3.31
CA LEU A 289 0.64 9.42 -2.65
C LEU A 289 -0.41 10.51 -2.82
N GLN A 290 -0.04 11.78 -2.62
CA GLN A 290 -0.94 12.92 -2.81
C GLN A 290 -1.48 12.99 -4.24
N PHE A 291 -0.60 12.80 -5.24
CA PHE A 291 -1.00 12.78 -6.63
C PHE A 291 -1.99 11.64 -6.92
N THR A 292 -1.70 10.42 -6.46
CA THR A 292 -2.59 9.27 -6.65
C THR A 292 -3.93 9.49 -5.93
N ALA A 293 -3.93 10.05 -4.72
CA ALA A 293 -5.15 10.38 -3.98
C ALA A 293 -6.01 11.42 -4.71
N TYR A 294 -5.38 12.49 -5.22
CA TYR A 294 -6.05 13.49 -6.04
C TYR A 294 -6.69 12.87 -7.30
N VAL A 295 -5.98 11.98 -7.99
CA VAL A 295 -6.52 11.27 -9.17
C VAL A 295 -7.72 10.41 -8.80
N PHE A 296 -7.71 9.75 -7.63
CA PHE A 296 -8.82 8.93 -7.17
C PHE A 296 -10.03 9.78 -6.79
N LEU A 297 -9.84 10.86 -6.03
CA LEU A 297 -10.91 11.82 -5.69
C LEU A 297 -11.52 12.47 -6.94
N SER A 298 -10.69 12.74 -7.95
CA SER A 298 -11.13 13.33 -9.22
C SER A 298 -11.75 12.33 -10.19
N SER A 299 -11.80 11.03 -9.84
CA SER A 299 -12.38 10.00 -10.70
C SER A 299 -13.91 10.08 -10.73
N ALA A 300 -14.52 9.71 -11.85
CA ALA A 300 -15.98 9.77 -12.02
C ALA A 300 -16.76 8.97 -10.94
N SER A 301 -16.16 7.91 -10.39
CA SER A 301 -16.76 7.07 -9.35
C SER A 301 -16.79 7.71 -7.95
N LEU A 302 -15.86 8.62 -7.65
CA LEU A 302 -15.72 9.22 -6.31
C LEU A 302 -15.95 10.72 -6.28
N SER A 303 -15.86 11.42 -7.42
CA SER A 303 -15.99 12.88 -7.48
C SER A 303 -17.28 13.42 -6.86
N HIS A 304 -18.39 12.69 -6.97
CA HIS A 304 -19.66 13.09 -6.38
C HIS A 304 -19.72 12.84 -4.86
N LEU A 305 -19.03 11.81 -4.36
CA LEU A 305 -18.96 11.50 -2.93
C LEU A 305 -17.94 12.38 -2.21
N ALA A 306 -16.80 12.65 -2.86
CA ALA A 306 -15.75 13.52 -2.34
C ALA A 306 -16.22 14.96 -2.13
N ILE A 307 -17.21 15.40 -2.93
CA ILE A 307 -17.75 16.75 -2.83
C ILE A 307 -18.91 16.81 -1.84
N MET A 308 -19.61 15.70 -1.54
CA MET A 308 -20.79 15.69 -0.66
C MET A 308 -20.45 15.48 0.81
N GLU A 309 -21.01 16.33 1.68
CA GLU A 309 -21.04 16.13 3.13
C GLU A 309 -21.86 14.87 3.42
N GLU A 310 -21.36 14.00 4.31
CA GLU A 310 -22.19 12.97 4.95
C GLU A 310 -23.28 13.69 5.72
N SER A 311 -24.42 13.89 5.08
CA SER A 311 -25.62 14.32 5.78
C SER A 311 -25.93 13.26 6.82
N ASP A 312 -25.80 13.62 8.09
CA ASP A 312 -26.25 12.90 9.29
C ASP A 312 -27.63 12.23 9.08
N SER A 313 -27.66 11.07 8.42
CA SER A 313 -28.89 10.34 8.12
C SER A 313 -28.72 8.83 8.32
N LEU A 314 -27.96 8.45 9.36
CA LEU A 314 -28.03 7.11 9.96
C LEU A 314 -28.92 7.09 11.21
N SER A 315 -30.12 7.68 11.12
CA SER A 315 -31.16 7.47 12.12
C SER A 315 -32.51 7.10 11.49
N GLU A 316 -32.56 6.04 10.68
CA GLU A 316 -33.83 5.35 10.43
C GLU A 316 -34.10 4.32 11.53
N ASN A 317 -34.63 4.83 12.64
CA ASN A 317 -35.49 4.03 13.51
C ASN A 317 -36.74 3.64 12.70
N VAL A 318 -36.78 2.42 12.20
CA VAL A 318 -37.99 1.84 11.62
C VAL A 318 -38.95 1.50 12.76
N SER A 319 -39.81 2.47 13.12
CA SER A 319 -41.09 2.19 13.75
C SER A 319 -42.21 2.53 12.77
N VAL A 320 -42.86 1.48 12.26
CA VAL A 320 -44.03 1.52 11.40
C VAL A 320 -45.24 1.98 12.22
N ASP A 321 -45.87 3.11 11.86
CA ASP A 321 -47.33 3.15 11.62
C ASP A 321 -47.85 4.53 11.11
N LYS A 322 -48.39 4.46 9.88
CA LYS A 322 -49.62 5.07 9.31
C LYS A 322 -49.98 6.56 9.43
N GLU A 323 -50.08 7.12 8.21
CA GLU A 323 -51.18 7.94 7.64
C GLU A 323 -51.39 9.39 8.12
N SER A 324 -50.97 10.37 7.30
CA SER A 324 -51.90 11.36 6.70
C SER A 324 -51.22 12.31 5.69
N SER A 325 -51.68 12.20 4.45
CA SER A 325 -52.00 13.23 3.45
C SER A 325 -51.50 14.69 3.63
N HIS A 326 -50.64 15.15 2.72
CA HIS A 326 -50.85 16.28 1.77
C HIS A 326 -49.56 17.04 1.38
N SER A 327 -49.26 17.03 0.08
CA SER A 327 -48.64 18.10 -0.73
C SER A 327 -47.44 18.89 -0.18
N GLN A 328 -46.23 18.47 -0.55
CA GLN A 328 -45.26 19.28 -1.31
C GLN A 328 -44.09 18.37 -1.69
N ILE A 329 -43.77 18.27 -2.98
CA ILE A 329 -42.50 17.70 -3.42
C ILE A 329 -41.47 18.79 -3.15
N ASP A 330 -40.90 18.78 -1.95
CA ASP A 330 -39.70 19.53 -1.67
C ASP A 330 -38.53 18.70 -2.22
N LEU A 331 -38.00 19.14 -3.35
CA LEU A 331 -36.66 18.74 -3.79
C LEU A 331 -35.69 19.00 -2.62
N PRO A 332 -34.77 18.08 -2.30
CA PRO A 332 -33.73 18.37 -1.34
C PRO A 332 -32.98 19.61 -1.84
N SER A 333 -33.02 20.67 -1.05
CA SER A 333 -32.30 21.90 -1.31
C SER A 333 -30.80 21.57 -1.32
N GLU A 334 -30.24 21.36 -2.51
CA GLU A 334 -28.80 21.40 -2.77
C GLU A 334 -28.27 22.73 -2.22
N LYS A 335 -27.75 22.72 -0.98
CA LYS A 335 -26.95 23.83 -0.48
C LYS A 335 -25.57 23.71 -1.14
N PRO A 336 -25.13 24.71 -1.92
CA PRO A 336 -23.76 24.74 -2.41
C PRO A 336 -22.78 24.86 -1.24
N PHE A 337 -21.75 24.02 -1.28
CA PHE A 337 -20.75 23.75 -0.23
C PHE A 337 -20.02 24.95 0.39
N ALA A 338 -19.54 24.71 1.62
CA ALA A 338 -18.49 25.42 2.34
C ALA A 338 -17.05 25.01 1.95
N LEU A 339 -16.88 24.09 0.99
CA LEU A 339 -15.58 23.62 0.44
C LEU A 339 -14.69 24.78 -0.04
N ARG A 340 -15.30 25.85 -0.55
CA ARG A 340 -14.55 27.06 -0.92
C ARG A 340 -13.89 27.68 0.31
N ASP A 341 -14.59 27.76 1.43
CA ASP A 341 -14.10 28.41 2.64
C ASP A 341 -13.08 27.52 3.36
N GLU A 342 -13.23 26.19 3.30
CA GLU A 342 -12.28 25.23 3.86
C GLU A 342 -10.98 25.13 3.03
N ILE A 343 -11.09 25.04 1.70
CA ILE A 343 -9.93 25.14 0.80
C ILE A 343 -9.28 26.53 0.91
N SER A 344 -10.06 27.62 1.05
CA SER A 344 -9.51 28.96 1.29
C SER A 344 -8.76 29.00 2.62
N CYS A 345 -9.32 28.40 3.69
CA CYS A 345 -8.65 28.30 4.99
C CYS A 345 -7.32 27.55 4.89
N ILE A 346 -7.27 26.41 4.18
CA ILE A 346 -6.04 25.62 4.02
C ILE A 346 -5.01 26.39 3.19
N ILE A 347 -5.41 27.01 2.07
CA ILE A 347 -4.53 27.82 1.22
C ILE A 347 -4.02 29.05 1.98
N GLU A 348 -4.90 29.73 2.73
CA GLU A 348 -4.55 30.89 3.55
C GLU A 348 -3.59 30.51 4.69
N LYS A 349 -3.82 29.38 5.37
CA LYS A 349 -2.96 28.86 6.45
C LYS A 349 -1.57 28.48 5.93
N SER A 350 -1.46 27.85 4.77
CA SER A 350 -0.17 27.58 4.11
C SER A 350 0.57 28.87 3.76
N SER A 351 -0.13 29.87 3.22
CA SER A 351 0.48 31.15 2.85
C SER A 351 0.94 31.98 4.06
N LEU A 352 0.26 31.87 5.21
CA LEU A 352 0.65 32.50 6.46
C LEU A 352 1.90 31.86 7.07
N GLN A 353 1.98 30.52 7.06
CA GLN A 353 3.18 29.80 7.52
C GLN A 353 4.41 30.14 6.66
N THR A 354 4.25 30.25 5.34
CA THR A 354 5.38 30.65 4.47
C THR A 354 5.80 32.10 4.70
N LEU A 355 4.84 32.98 5.05
CA LEU A 355 5.10 34.41 5.31
C LEU A 355 5.75 34.63 6.69
N GLU A 356 5.42 33.83 7.71
CA GLU A 356 6.05 33.87 9.03
C GLU A 356 7.51 33.39 8.99
N GLU A 357 7.79 32.35 8.20
CA GLU A 357 9.15 31.84 7.96
C GLU A 357 10.02 32.85 7.17
N ASP A 358 9.44 33.58 6.21
CA ASP A 358 10.14 34.62 5.45
C ASP A 358 10.36 35.93 6.23
N LEU A 359 9.53 36.22 7.24
CA LEU A 359 9.62 37.45 8.05
C LEU A 359 10.50 37.30 9.29
N GLY A 360 11.02 36.11 9.60
CA GLY A 360 11.97 35.90 10.70
C GLY A 360 11.47 36.44 12.04
N LEU A 361 10.18 36.28 12.34
CA LEU A 361 9.61 36.65 13.64
C LEU A 361 9.71 35.47 14.61
N ASP A 362 10.94 35.07 14.92
CA ASP A 362 11.25 34.41 16.20
C ASP A 362 11.45 35.51 17.26
N GLN A 363 10.50 35.59 18.20
CA GLN A 363 10.75 36.10 19.56
C GLN A 363 10.22 35.12 20.60
#